data_AF-A0A7X9CEV1-F1
#
_entry.id   AF-A0A7X9CEV1-F1
#
_cell.length_a   1.000
_cell.length_b   1.000
_cell.length_c   1.000
_cell.angle_alpha   90.00
_cell.angle_beta   90.00
_cell.angle_gamma   90.00
#
_symmetry.space_group_name_H-M   'P 1'
#
loop_
_entity.id
_entity.type
_entity.pdbx_description
1 polymer ?
#
loop_
_entity_poly.entity_id
_entity_poly.type
_entity_poly.pdbx_seq_one_letter_code
_entity_poly.pdbx_strand_id
1 'polypeptide(L)'
;MKVPLINNINVYAQMQYKEFKMKEKLGMVKGYSLLAPNPLHKAKSLQVLDNVENQDIKNLRIELIKNKLKLGREISYEELEFLKEHSPEDYDKAVKVIQEREEFRREIRNYRTKEQVDRAYGFRMNGYIVAMKSAGGDDVEVIQMKAAAIRDEYSKFIGTDEYKELEDE
;
A
#
# COMPACT_ATOMS: atom_id res chain seq x y z
N MET A 1 11.27 -27.25 19.03
CA MET A 1 11.56 -27.78 17.67
C MET A 1 11.07 -26.76 16.65
N LYS A 2 11.85 -26.57 15.57
CA LYS A 2 11.80 -25.44 14.63
C LYS A 2 10.44 -25.29 13.93
N VAL A 3 9.93 -24.06 13.91
CA VAL A 3 8.79 -23.65 13.08
C VAL A 3 9.21 -23.72 11.61
N PRO A 4 8.47 -24.40 10.71
CA PRO A 4 8.85 -24.47 9.31
C PRO A 4 8.61 -23.11 8.65
N LEU A 5 9.71 -22.49 8.23
CA LEU A 5 9.73 -21.28 7.41
C LEU A 5 9.57 -21.66 5.92
N ILE A 6 8.64 -20.96 5.27
CA ILE A 6 8.62 -20.57 3.85
C ILE A 6 8.12 -21.60 2.81
N ASN A 7 7.06 -21.20 2.09
CA ASN A 7 6.92 -21.52 0.66
C ASN A 7 6.17 -20.42 -0.14
N ASN A 8 6.48 -19.14 0.15
CA ASN A 8 5.92 -17.99 -0.57
C ASN A 8 6.75 -17.57 -1.82
N ILE A 9 7.82 -18.32 -2.12
CA ILE A 9 8.69 -18.09 -3.29
C ILE A 9 7.98 -18.46 -4.61
N ASN A 10 7.03 -19.40 -4.55
CA ASN A 10 6.37 -19.94 -5.74
C ASN A 10 5.39 -18.92 -6.37
N VAL A 11 4.75 -18.08 -5.56
CA VAL A 11 3.79 -17.06 -6.06
C VAL A 11 4.53 -15.94 -6.80
N TYR A 12 5.65 -15.47 -6.25
CA TYR A 12 6.47 -14.44 -6.90
C TYR A 12 7.02 -14.92 -8.25
N ALA A 13 7.54 -16.15 -8.31
CA ALA A 13 8.02 -16.75 -9.55
C ALA A 13 6.91 -16.89 -10.61
N GLN A 14 5.69 -17.24 -10.19
CA GLN A 14 4.52 -17.33 -11.08
C GLN A 14 4.07 -15.97 -11.61
N MET A 15 4.08 -14.92 -10.77
CA MET A 15 3.74 -13.56 -11.22
C MET A 15 4.76 -13.03 -12.23
N GLN A 16 6.05 -13.22 -11.96
CA GLN A 16 7.12 -12.83 -12.89
C GLN A 16 6.99 -13.55 -14.25
N TYR A 17 6.63 -14.83 -14.25
CA TYR A 17 6.40 -15.59 -15.48
C TYR A 17 5.21 -15.06 -16.30
N LYS A 18 4.09 -14.73 -15.63
CA LYS A 18 2.90 -14.16 -16.27
C LYS A 18 3.19 -12.78 -16.87
N GLU A 19 3.85 -11.90 -16.10
CA GLU A 19 4.25 -10.57 -16.57
C GLU A 19 5.17 -10.64 -17.79
N PHE A 20 6.16 -11.54 -17.77
CA PHE A 20 7.10 -11.72 -18.87
C PHE A 20 6.40 -12.17 -20.17
N LYS A 21 5.51 -13.16 -20.11
CA LYS A 21 4.71 -13.62 -21.26
C LYS A 21 3.85 -12.51 -21.86
N MET A 22 3.32 -11.63 -21.02
CA MET A 22 2.51 -10.49 -21.46
C MET A 22 3.36 -9.47 -22.23
N LYS A 23 4.57 -9.17 -21.73
CA LYS A 23 5.52 -8.27 -22.38
C LYS A 23 6.08 -8.83 -23.70
N GLU A 24 6.25 -10.15 -23.79
CA GLU A 24 6.63 -10.83 -25.05
C GLU A 24 5.51 -10.72 -26.11
N LYS A 25 4.25 -10.96 -25.73
CA LYS A 25 3.08 -10.79 -26.63
C LYS A 25 2.94 -9.35 -27.14
N LEU A 26 3.28 -8.38 -26.32
CA LEU A 26 3.27 -6.95 -26.66
C LEU A 26 4.52 -6.52 -27.45
N GLY A 27 5.44 -7.44 -27.76
CA GLY A 27 6.66 -7.17 -28.53
C GLY A 27 7.72 -6.35 -27.78
N MET A 28 7.57 -6.17 -26.46
CA MET A 28 8.47 -5.36 -25.64
C MET A 28 9.75 -6.12 -25.24
N VAL A 29 9.78 -7.46 -25.36
CA VAL A 29 10.92 -8.31 -25.00
C VAL A 29 11.00 -9.51 -25.96
N LYS A 30 12.20 -9.94 -26.38
CA LYS A 30 12.42 -11.14 -27.22
C LYS A 30 13.06 -12.30 -26.40
N GLY A 31 12.24 -13.30 -26.04
CA GLY A 31 12.62 -14.70 -25.80
C GLY A 31 13.44 -15.09 -24.56
N TYR A 32 12.88 -16.00 -23.74
CA TYR A 32 13.61 -17.12 -23.13
C TYR A 32 12.76 -18.41 -23.25
N SER A 33 13.35 -19.45 -23.84
CA SER A 33 12.75 -20.77 -23.98
C SER A 33 13.03 -21.61 -22.73
N LEU A 34 12.01 -21.96 -21.94
CA LEU A 34 12.10 -23.07 -21.00
C LEU A 34 10.79 -23.89 -21.05
N LEU A 35 10.87 -24.95 -21.86
CA LEU A 35 10.03 -26.17 -21.89
C LEU A 35 8.49 -25.99 -21.92
N ALA A 36 7.90 -26.28 -23.08
CA ALA A 36 6.46 -26.51 -23.23
C ALA A 36 6.03 -27.85 -22.58
N PRO A 37 4.75 -27.98 -22.19
CA PRO A 37 3.92 -28.94 -22.92
C PRO A 37 2.52 -28.43 -23.33
N ASN A 38 2.27 -28.65 -24.62
CA ASN A 38 1.07 -28.98 -25.41
C ASN A 38 -0.28 -28.23 -25.33
N PRO A 39 -0.94 -28.02 -26.51
CA PRO A 39 -2.21 -27.30 -26.65
C PRO A 39 -3.42 -28.23 -26.84
N LEU A 40 -4.44 -28.18 -25.98
CA LEU A 40 -5.79 -28.66 -26.33
C LEU A 40 -6.85 -28.21 -25.32
N HIS A 41 -7.69 -27.24 -25.69
CA HIS A 41 -9.16 -27.27 -25.61
C HIS A 41 -9.75 -25.88 -25.96
N LYS A 42 -9.90 -25.65 -27.27
CA LYS A 42 -11.13 -25.19 -27.93
C LYS A 42 -11.93 -24.04 -27.27
N ALA A 43 -11.51 -22.81 -27.56
CA ALA A 43 -12.28 -21.73 -28.24
C ALA A 43 -13.72 -21.35 -27.81
N LYS A 44 -14.24 -21.77 -26.66
CA LYS A 44 -15.49 -21.23 -26.07
C LYS A 44 -15.36 -20.71 -24.64
N SER A 45 -14.16 -20.83 -24.04
CA SER A 45 -13.84 -20.34 -22.69
C SER A 45 -13.15 -18.97 -22.65
N LEU A 46 -12.72 -18.41 -23.79
CA LEU A 46 -11.95 -17.15 -23.81
C LEU A 46 -12.75 -15.91 -23.37
N GLN A 47 -14.05 -15.82 -23.66
CA GLN A 47 -14.85 -14.65 -23.22
C GLN A 47 -15.09 -14.61 -21.71
N VAL A 48 -15.00 -15.74 -21.01
CA VAL A 48 -15.09 -15.79 -19.54
C VAL A 48 -13.70 -15.55 -18.93
N LEU A 49 -12.64 -16.01 -19.58
CA LEU A 49 -11.26 -15.79 -19.13
C LEU A 49 -10.81 -14.32 -19.27
N ASP A 50 -11.22 -13.61 -20.33
CA ASP A 50 -10.89 -12.18 -20.50
C ASP A 50 -11.54 -11.30 -19.43
N ASN A 51 -12.71 -11.70 -18.90
CA ASN A 51 -13.41 -10.96 -17.84
C ASN A 51 -12.89 -11.31 -16.44
N VAL A 52 -12.48 -12.57 -16.21
CA VAL A 52 -11.91 -13.02 -14.93
C VAL A 52 -10.45 -12.56 -14.77
N GLU A 53 -9.63 -12.62 -15.83
CA GLU A 53 -8.26 -12.09 -15.82
C GLU A 53 -8.23 -10.58 -15.53
N ASN A 54 -9.23 -9.83 -16.02
CA ASN A 54 -9.31 -8.39 -15.80
C ASN A 54 -9.75 -8.04 -14.36
N GLN A 55 -10.64 -8.84 -13.75
CA GLN A 55 -11.05 -8.65 -12.35
C GLN A 55 -9.94 -9.04 -11.37
N ASP A 56 -9.24 -10.14 -11.60
CA ASP A 56 -8.12 -10.56 -10.75
C ASP A 56 -6.98 -9.54 -10.76
N ILE A 57 -6.67 -8.96 -11.93
CA ILE A 57 -5.67 -7.89 -12.07
C ILE A 57 -6.12 -6.62 -11.32
N LYS A 58 -7.41 -6.25 -11.40
CA LYS A 58 -7.95 -5.11 -10.65
C LYS A 58 -7.86 -5.32 -9.15
N ASN A 59 -8.30 -6.48 -8.65
CA ASN A 59 -8.24 -6.84 -7.24
C ASN A 59 -6.79 -6.85 -6.73
N LEU A 60 -5.85 -7.38 -7.53
CA LEU A 60 -4.43 -7.33 -7.19
C LEU A 60 -3.91 -5.90 -7.08
N ARG A 61 -4.30 -5.01 -8.00
CA ARG A 61 -3.89 -3.60 -7.95
C ARG A 61 -4.49 -2.87 -6.74
N ILE A 62 -5.75 -3.12 -6.39
CA ILE A 62 -6.36 -2.60 -5.16
C ILE A 62 -5.57 -3.06 -3.94
N GLU A 63 -5.26 -4.34 -3.84
CA GLU A 63 -4.49 -4.90 -2.71
C GLU A 63 -3.07 -4.34 -2.63
N LEU A 64 -2.40 -4.08 -3.77
CA LEU A 64 -1.09 -3.41 -3.77
C LEU A 64 -1.19 -1.99 -3.20
N ILE A 65 -2.23 -1.23 -3.55
CA ILE A 65 -2.46 0.13 -3.02
C ILE A 65 -2.78 0.07 -1.52
N LYS A 66 -3.62 -0.87 -1.07
CA LYS A 66 -3.91 -1.08 0.36
C LYS A 66 -2.65 -1.45 1.15
N ASN A 67 -1.81 -2.32 0.61
CA ASN A 67 -0.54 -2.68 1.25
C ASN A 67 0.40 -1.47 1.34
N LYS A 68 0.43 -0.61 0.33
CA LYS A 68 1.17 0.66 0.36
C LYS A 68 0.70 1.56 1.51
N LEU A 69 -0.61 1.70 1.71
CA LEU A 69 -1.21 2.42 2.84
C LEU A 69 -0.87 1.79 4.20
N LYS A 70 -0.96 0.46 4.32
CA LYS A 70 -0.61 -0.26 5.57
C LYS A 70 0.85 -0.06 5.98
N LEU A 71 1.74 0.10 5.00
CA LEU A 71 3.14 0.43 5.23
C LEU A 71 3.36 1.93 5.54
N GLY A 72 2.31 2.76 5.48
CA GLY A 72 2.40 4.19 5.72
C GLY A 72 3.08 4.93 4.57
N ARG A 73 3.03 4.41 3.34
CA ARG A 73 3.58 5.11 2.16
C ARG A 73 2.52 5.99 1.51
N GLU A 74 2.97 7.01 0.79
CA GLU A 74 2.10 7.91 0.03
C GLU A 74 1.54 7.21 -1.22
N ILE A 75 0.29 7.51 -1.54
CA ILE A 75 -0.38 7.04 -2.75
C ILE A 75 -0.19 8.10 -3.85
N SER A 76 0.05 7.67 -5.08
CA SER A 76 0.08 8.58 -6.23
C SER A 76 -1.33 9.01 -6.66
N TYR A 77 -1.43 10.13 -7.39
CA TYR A 77 -2.71 10.56 -7.95
C TYR A 77 -3.39 9.46 -8.79
N GLU A 78 -2.62 8.76 -9.62
CA GLU A 78 -3.11 7.66 -10.48
C GLU A 78 -3.64 6.47 -9.67
N GLU A 79 -2.98 6.12 -8.55
CA GLU A 79 -3.44 5.06 -7.65
C GLU A 79 -4.74 5.48 -6.92
N LEU A 80 -4.87 6.75 -6.53
CA LEU A 80 -6.07 7.27 -5.89
C LEU A 80 -7.26 7.33 -6.86
N GLU A 81 -7.04 7.79 -8.10
CA GLU A 81 -8.05 7.79 -9.16
C GLU A 81 -8.49 6.36 -9.51
N PHE A 82 -7.53 5.42 -9.57
CA PHE A 82 -7.84 4.00 -9.77
C PHE A 82 -8.74 3.44 -8.66
N LEU A 83 -8.50 3.78 -7.39
CA LEU A 83 -9.40 3.39 -6.31
C LEU A 83 -10.79 4.00 -6.47
N LYS A 84 -10.87 5.29 -6.85
CA LYS A 84 -12.16 5.97 -7.06
C LYS A 84 -13.04 5.26 -8.11
N GLU A 85 -12.42 4.76 -9.18
CA GLU A 85 -13.12 4.08 -10.28
C GLU A 85 -13.50 2.63 -9.96
N HIS A 86 -12.69 1.92 -9.15
CA HIS A 86 -12.81 0.47 -9.01
C HIS A 86 -13.14 -0.03 -7.60
N SER A 87 -12.84 0.75 -6.55
CA SER A 87 -13.21 0.46 -5.17
C SER A 87 -13.47 1.76 -4.39
N PRO A 88 -14.70 2.32 -4.49
CA PRO A 88 -15.07 3.55 -3.79
C PRO A 88 -14.87 3.47 -2.27
N GLU A 89 -15.05 2.27 -1.70
CA GLU A 89 -14.83 2.05 -0.27
C GLU A 89 -13.35 2.22 0.11
N ASP A 90 -12.43 1.62 -0.64
CA ASP A 90 -10.99 1.76 -0.40
C ASP A 90 -10.51 3.19 -0.71
N TYR A 91 -11.13 3.86 -1.68
CA TYR A 91 -10.90 5.29 -1.93
C TYR A 91 -11.21 6.14 -0.70
N ASP A 92 -12.37 5.95 -0.06
CA ASP A 92 -12.75 6.70 1.14
C ASP A 92 -11.78 6.43 2.30
N LYS A 93 -11.34 5.18 2.46
CA LYS A 93 -10.30 4.79 3.43
C LYS A 93 -8.98 5.51 3.14
N ALA A 94 -8.54 5.52 1.88
CA ALA A 94 -7.32 6.19 1.44
C ALA A 94 -7.37 7.70 1.68
N VAL A 95 -8.49 8.36 1.35
CA VAL A 95 -8.68 9.81 1.57
C VAL A 95 -8.56 10.16 3.05
N LYS A 96 -9.17 9.38 3.95
CA LYS A 96 -9.03 9.60 5.41
C LYS A 96 -7.59 9.51 5.89
N VAL A 97 -6.78 8.60 5.32
CA VAL A 97 -5.36 8.46 5.66
C VAL A 97 -4.54 9.63 5.12
N ILE A 98 -4.82 10.08 3.89
CA ILE A 98 -4.15 11.23 3.29
C ILE A 98 -4.44 12.51 4.09
N GLN A 99 -5.71 12.76 4.41
CA GLN A 99 -6.11 13.93 5.21
C GLN A 99 -5.40 13.96 6.57
N GLU A 100 -5.38 12.83 7.28
CA GLU A 100 -4.71 12.70 8.57
C GLU A 100 -3.21 13.01 8.48
N ARG A 101 -2.54 12.50 7.43
CA ARG A 101 -1.12 12.78 7.16
C ARG A 101 -0.88 14.27 6.91
N GLU A 102 -1.68 14.90 6.04
CA GLU A 102 -1.51 16.31 5.69
C GLU A 102 -1.78 17.24 6.88
N GLU A 103 -2.76 16.90 7.72
CA GLU A 103 -3.02 17.63 8.96
C GLU A 103 -1.83 17.57 9.90
N PHE A 104 -1.28 16.37 10.16
CA PHE A 104 -0.12 16.22 11.01
C PHE A 104 1.14 16.87 10.43
N ARG A 105 1.37 16.74 9.11
CA ARG A 105 2.48 17.42 8.42
C ARG A 105 2.44 18.93 8.61
N ARG A 106 1.25 19.53 8.45
CA ARG A 106 1.08 20.97 8.66
C ARG A 106 1.26 21.36 10.13
N GLU A 107 0.77 20.52 11.04
CA GLU A 107 0.90 20.72 12.48
C GLU A 107 2.38 20.75 12.91
N ILE A 108 3.17 19.73 12.57
CA ILE A 108 4.56 19.62 13.04
C ILE A 108 5.50 20.69 12.50
N ARG A 109 5.24 21.21 11.29
CA ARG A 109 5.99 22.33 10.70
C ARG A 109 5.74 23.67 11.38
N ASN A 110 4.65 23.79 12.14
CA ASN A 110 4.34 25.02 12.88
C ASN A 110 4.93 25.01 14.30
N TYR A 111 5.49 23.90 14.76
CA TYR A 111 6.12 23.81 16.07
C TYR A 111 7.50 24.45 16.08
N ARG A 112 7.91 24.94 17.26
CA ARG A 112 9.17 25.67 17.47
C ARG A 112 10.22 24.85 18.21
N THR A 113 9.78 23.84 18.97
CA THR A 113 10.66 22.99 19.77
C THR A 113 10.52 21.54 19.36
N LYS A 114 11.60 20.78 19.51
CA LYS A 114 11.60 19.33 19.22
C LYS A 114 10.59 18.59 20.11
N GLU A 115 10.46 19.02 21.36
CA GLU A 115 9.55 18.39 22.31
C GLU A 115 8.08 18.58 21.96
N GLN A 116 7.70 19.71 21.33
CA GLN A 116 6.35 19.87 20.79
C GLN A 116 6.03 18.83 19.71
N VAL A 117 6.98 18.56 18.81
CA VAL A 117 6.85 17.56 17.76
C VAL A 117 6.71 16.16 18.37
N ASP A 118 7.57 15.81 19.33
CA ASP A 118 7.56 14.51 20.00
C ASP A 118 6.27 14.28 20.79
N ARG A 119 5.79 15.31 21.51
CA ARG A 119 4.53 15.26 22.24
C ARG A 119 3.34 15.08 21.30
N ALA A 120 3.30 15.80 20.18
CA ALA A 120 2.22 15.66 19.19
C ALA A 120 2.20 14.25 18.57
N TYR A 121 3.36 13.73 18.20
CA TYR A 121 3.51 12.35 17.70
C TYR A 121 3.03 11.33 18.74
N GLY A 122 3.52 11.44 19.98
CA GLY A 122 3.15 10.56 21.09
C GLY A 122 1.65 10.58 21.39
N PHE A 123 1.04 11.77 21.38
CA PHE A 123 -0.40 11.94 21.60
C PHE A 123 -1.22 11.24 20.51
N ARG A 124 -0.90 11.44 19.23
CA ARG A 124 -1.59 10.74 18.12
C ARG A 124 -1.43 9.23 18.19
N MET A 125 -0.21 8.74 18.46
CA MET A 125 0.04 7.29 18.58
C MET A 125 -0.75 6.66 19.72
N ASN A 126 -0.81 7.32 20.88
CA ASN A 126 -1.62 6.86 21.99
C ASN A 126 -3.11 6.84 21.62
N GLY A 127 -3.60 7.89 20.96
CA GLY A 127 -4.96 7.97 20.45
C GLY A 127 -5.33 6.79 19.54
N TYR A 128 -4.45 6.41 18.60
CA TYR A 128 -4.69 5.25 17.75
C TYR A 128 -4.65 3.92 18.51
N ILE A 129 -3.77 3.76 19.49
CA ILE A 129 -3.74 2.56 20.34
C ILE A 129 -5.05 2.40 21.11
N VAL A 130 -5.59 3.49 21.65
CA VAL A 130 -6.89 3.48 22.34
C VAL A 130 -8.02 3.18 21.34
N ALA A 131 -8.04 3.86 20.19
CA ALA A 131 -9.06 3.65 19.17
C ALA A 131 -9.08 2.20 18.65
N MET A 132 -7.91 1.58 18.40
CA MET A 132 -7.82 0.18 17.96
C MET A 132 -8.37 -0.81 18.98
N LYS A 133 -8.27 -0.52 20.29
CA LYS A 133 -8.81 -1.40 21.34
C LYS A 133 -10.34 -1.41 21.37
N SER A 134 -10.97 -0.34 20.89
CA SER A 134 -12.42 -0.15 20.89
C SER A 134 -13.07 -0.36 19.52
N ALA A 135 -12.28 -0.39 18.44
CA ALA A 135 -12.73 -0.59 17.07
C ALA A 135 -12.83 -2.08 16.69
N GLY A 136 -13.57 -2.37 15.62
CA GLY A 136 -13.66 -3.70 15.01
C GLY A 136 -13.54 -3.65 13.49
N GLY A 137 -13.12 -4.75 12.86
CA GLY A 137 -13.12 -4.92 11.40
C GLY A 137 -12.37 -3.82 10.65
N ASP A 138 -13.03 -3.22 9.66
CA ASP A 138 -12.49 -2.18 8.77
C ASP A 138 -11.99 -0.93 9.49
N ASP A 139 -12.58 -0.58 10.63
CA ASP A 139 -12.13 0.58 11.40
C ASP A 139 -10.71 0.37 11.95
N VAL A 140 -10.37 -0.86 12.34
CA VAL A 140 -9.02 -1.21 12.79
C VAL A 140 -8.02 -1.06 11.64
N GLU A 141 -8.39 -1.48 10.43
CA GLU A 141 -7.54 -1.34 9.25
C GLU A 141 -7.24 0.13 8.96
N VAL A 142 -8.25 1.00 8.97
CA VAL A 142 -8.06 2.44 8.74
C VAL A 142 -7.20 3.06 9.84
N ILE A 143 -7.43 2.72 11.12
CA ILE A 143 -6.62 3.25 12.22
C ILE A 143 -5.14 2.80 12.09
N GLN A 144 -4.89 1.55 11.69
CA GLN A 144 -3.53 1.07 11.43
C GLN A 144 -2.85 1.84 10.29
N MET A 145 -3.56 2.09 9.18
CA MET A 145 -3.03 2.86 8.06
C MET A 145 -2.71 4.31 8.47
N LYS A 146 -3.59 4.95 9.26
CA LYS A 146 -3.35 6.29 9.82
C LYS A 146 -2.11 6.30 10.70
N ALA A 147 -2.01 5.36 11.64
CA ALA A 147 -0.84 5.25 12.53
C ALA A 147 0.47 5.05 11.74
N ALA A 148 0.43 4.24 10.68
CA ALA A 148 1.57 4.04 9.80
C ALA A 148 1.96 5.32 9.03
N ALA A 149 0.98 6.07 8.51
CA ALA A 149 1.21 7.32 7.80
C ALA A 149 1.83 8.39 8.71
N ILE A 150 1.33 8.55 9.93
CA ILE A 150 1.88 9.50 10.91
C ILE A 150 3.31 9.13 11.30
N ARG A 151 3.58 7.84 11.53
CA ARG A 151 4.95 7.36 11.82
C ARG A 151 5.92 7.61 10.68
N ASP A 152 5.51 7.36 9.43
CA ASP A 152 6.32 7.66 8.24
C ASP A 152 6.60 9.17 8.13
N GLU A 153 5.57 10.00 8.30
CA GLU A 153 5.70 11.46 8.24
C GLU A 153 6.62 12.02 9.32
N TYR A 154 6.44 11.56 10.56
CA TYR A 154 7.33 11.91 11.68
C TYR A 154 8.78 11.48 11.39
N SER A 155 8.99 10.24 10.93
CA SER A 155 10.33 9.72 10.61
C SER A 155 11.01 10.53 9.49
N LYS A 156 10.24 11.02 8.52
CA LYS A 156 10.75 11.92 7.48
C LYS A 156 11.10 13.27 8.06
N PHE A 157 10.20 13.86 8.85
CA PHE A 157 10.38 15.19 9.43
C PHE A 157 11.61 15.27 10.33
N ILE A 158 11.81 14.31 11.24
CA ILE A 158 13.00 14.30 12.11
C ILE A 158 14.34 14.20 11.34
N GLY A 159 14.29 13.69 10.11
CA GLY A 159 15.45 13.62 9.21
C GLY A 159 15.74 14.91 8.44
N THR A 160 14.84 15.89 8.48
CA THR A 160 14.97 17.17 7.76
C THR A 160 15.88 18.15 8.49
N ASP A 161 16.38 19.15 7.78
CA ASP A 161 17.12 20.26 8.39
C ASP A 161 16.20 21.17 9.21
N GLU A 162 14.93 21.32 8.80
CA GLU A 162 13.89 22.05 9.54
C GLU A 162 13.78 21.54 10.99
N TYR A 163 13.77 20.22 11.19
CA TYR A 163 13.75 19.64 12.53
C TYR A 163 15.04 19.88 13.34
N LYS A 164 16.20 19.89 12.67
CA LYS A 164 17.49 20.12 13.34
C LYS A 164 17.64 21.56 13.83
N GLU A 165 17.01 22.49 13.13
CA GLU A 165 16.99 23.92 13.46
C GLU A 165 16.01 24.27 14.59
N LEU A 166 15.10 23.37 14.96
CA LEU A 166 14.20 23.56 16.09
C LEU A 166 14.99 23.68 17.41
N GLU A 167 14.46 24.49 18.31
CA GLU A 167 15.02 24.67 19.65
C GLU A 167 14.96 23.34 20.42
N ASP A 168 16.06 23.01 21.10
CA ASP A 168 16.06 22.05 22.18
C ASP A 168 15.38 22.74 23.38
N GLU A 169 14.28 22.17 23.89
CA GLU A 169 13.51 22.73 25.02
C GLU A 169 14.29 22.62 26.34
#